data_AF-A0AAJ6V2N5-F1
#
_entry.id   AF-A0AAJ6V2N5-F1
#
_cell.length_a   1.000
_cell.length_b   1.000
_cell.length_c   1.000
_cell.angle_alpha   90.00
_cell.angle_beta   90.00
_cell.angle_gamma   90.00
#
_symmetry.space_group_name_H-M   'P 1'
#
loop_
_entity.id
_entity.type
_entity.pdbx_description
1 polymer ?
#
loop_
_entity_poly.entity_id
_entity_poly.type
_entity_poly.pdbx_seq_one_letter_code
_entity_poly.pdbx_strand_id
1 'polypeptide(L)'
;MANGVERELAVLFSEEELREMSGVKRGEEYIEVTCGCTSHRYGDAVGRLRGFINGELEITCECTPGCDEDTMTPAAFEKHSGRETARKWKNNVWVIVNGEKVPLSKTVLLKYYNQASKNGNGSHRSNNGRVCHRDEFVRCSECNKERRFRLRTKEECQIHHDALADANWKCADMPFDKITCDDDEERASRRVYRGCTRSPTCKGCTSCVCFGCEICRFPDCSCQTCTDFTRNAKV
;
A
#
# COMPACT_ATOMS: atom_id res chain seq x y z
N MET A 1 2.59 1.25 -30.16
CA MET A 1 3.15 1.67 -28.87
C MET A 1 2.07 1.80 -27.77
N ALA A 2 0.96 1.05 -27.85
CA ALA A 2 -0.14 1.13 -26.87
C ALA A 2 -0.08 0.03 -25.78
N ASN A 3 0.49 -1.14 -26.09
CA ASN A 3 0.44 -2.34 -25.22
C ASN A 3 1.38 -2.31 -23.98
N GLY A 4 2.22 -1.27 -23.82
CA GLY A 4 3.14 -1.17 -22.69
C GLY A 4 2.48 -0.60 -21.43
N VAL A 5 1.62 0.41 -21.62
CA VAL A 5 0.97 1.19 -20.55
C VAL A 5 -0.23 0.43 -19.97
N GLU A 6 -1.00 -0.27 -20.81
CA GLU A 6 -2.07 -1.17 -20.34
C GLU A 6 -1.54 -2.27 -19.41
N ARG A 7 -0.28 -2.69 -19.61
CA ARG A 7 0.40 -3.69 -18.80
C ARG A 7 0.85 -3.14 -17.45
N GLU A 8 1.15 -1.84 -17.31
CA GLU A 8 1.57 -1.21 -16.06
C GLU A 8 0.39 -0.93 -15.09
N LEU A 9 -0.80 -0.59 -15.61
CA LEU A 9 -2.00 -0.45 -14.77
C LEU A 9 -2.54 -1.77 -14.24
N ALA A 10 -2.41 -2.85 -15.02
CA ALA A 10 -2.67 -4.21 -14.55
C ALA A 10 -1.72 -4.63 -13.42
N VAL A 11 -0.58 -3.94 -13.24
CA VAL A 11 0.43 -4.27 -12.21
C VAL A 11 0.14 -3.58 -10.88
N LEU A 12 -0.56 -2.44 -10.85
CA LEU A 12 -0.81 -1.73 -9.60
C LEU A 12 -1.91 -2.43 -8.77
N PHE A 13 -3.10 -2.58 -9.33
CA PHE A 13 -4.22 -3.22 -8.63
C PHE A 13 -4.74 -4.38 -9.46
N SER A 14 -4.80 -5.57 -8.85
CA SER A 14 -5.37 -6.73 -9.52
C SER A 14 -6.87 -6.54 -9.75
N GLU A 15 -7.43 -7.26 -10.71
CA GLU A 15 -8.87 -7.21 -10.96
C GLU A 15 -9.66 -7.69 -9.75
N GLU A 16 -9.15 -8.70 -9.04
CA GLU A 16 -9.71 -9.21 -7.79
C GLU A 16 -9.68 -8.18 -6.66
N GLU A 17 -8.63 -7.35 -6.59
CA GLU A 17 -8.50 -6.29 -5.59
C GLU A 17 -9.54 -5.17 -5.78
N LEU A 18 -9.97 -4.91 -7.02
CA LEU A 18 -10.90 -3.83 -7.36
C LEU A 18 -12.35 -4.28 -7.63
N ARG A 19 -12.58 -5.58 -7.86
CA ARG A 19 -13.85 -6.14 -8.32
C ARG A 19 -15.07 -5.68 -7.53
N GLU A 20 -14.91 -5.57 -6.22
CA GLU A 20 -16.01 -5.23 -5.31
C GLU A 20 -16.17 -3.71 -5.08
N MET A 21 -15.31 -2.88 -5.67
CA MET A 21 -15.36 -1.44 -5.52
C MET A 21 -16.35 -0.80 -6.49
N SER A 22 -17.07 0.22 -6.03
CA SER A 22 -18.02 0.94 -6.88
C SER A 22 -17.33 2.02 -7.73
N GLY A 23 -17.85 2.22 -8.94
CA GLY A 23 -17.42 3.31 -9.83
C GLY A 23 -16.01 3.14 -10.40
N VAL A 24 -15.50 1.90 -10.44
CA VAL A 24 -14.15 1.61 -10.94
C VAL A 24 -14.03 2.01 -12.41
N LYS A 25 -13.07 2.88 -12.71
CA LYS A 25 -12.60 3.17 -14.08
C LYS A 25 -11.09 3.07 -14.13
N ARG A 26 -10.57 2.53 -15.23
CA ARG A 26 -9.13 2.48 -15.50
C ARG A 26 -8.83 3.53 -16.58
N GLY A 27 -8.10 4.58 -16.22
CA GLY A 27 -7.50 5.53 -17.16
C GLY A 27 -6.12 5.04 -17.60
N GLU A 28 -5.44 5.80 -18.46
CA GLU A 28 -4.10 5.45 -18.95
C GLU A 28 -3.00 5.52 -17.88
N GLU A 29 -3.20 6.31 -16.82
CA GLU A 29 -2.21 6.50 -15.74
C GLU A 29 -2.83 6.44 -14.33
N TYR A 30 -4.10 6.09 -14.21
CA TYR A 30 -4.80 6.06 -12.93
C TYR A 30 -5.93 5.03 -12.89
N ILE A 31 -6.25 4.62 -11.66
CA ILE A 31 -7.53 4.00 -11.35
C ILE A 31 -8.43 5.01 -10.66
N GLU A 32 -9.72 4.97 -10.94
CA GLU A 32 -10.71 5.86 -10.36
C GLU A 32 -11.79 5.03 -9.67
N VAL A 33 -12.26 5.47 -8.51
CA VAL A 33 -13.36 4.82 -7.78
C VAL A 33 -14.29 5.86 -7.16
N THR A 34 -15.52 5.46 -6.86
CA THR A 34 -16.45 6.30 -6.10
C THR A 34 -15.94 6.44 -4.66
N CYS A 35 -15.85 7.68 -4.19
CA CYS A 35 -15.49 8.00 -2.83
C CYS A 35 -16.46 9.01 -2.20
N GLY A 36 -16.30 9.25 -0.91
CA GLY A 36 -17.01 10.31 -0.22
C GLY A 36 -16.50 10.55 1.19
N CYS A 37 -17.07 11.55 1.84
CA CYS A 37 -16.80 11.89 3.22
C CYS A 37 -18.10 12.32 3.90
N THR A 38 -18.41 11.71 5.05
CA THR A 38 -19.70 11.94 5.73
C THR A 38 -19.56 12.97 6.83
N SER A 39 -20.18 14.14 6.69
CA SER A 39 -20.32 15.12 7.78
C SER A 39 -21.55 14.84 8.63
N HIS A 40 -21.41 15.02 9.94
CA HIS A 40 -22.57 14.95 10.85
C HIS A 40 -23.62 16.02 10.57
N ARG A 41 -23.20 17.17 10.03
CA ARG A 41 -24.09 18.33 9.80
C ARG A 41 -24.70 18.34 8.40
N TYR A 42 -23.95 17.87 7.40
CA TYR A 42 -24.29 18.05 5.99
C TYR A 42 -24.53 16.75 5.24
N GLY A 43 -24.37 15.59 5.89
CA GLY A 43 -24.48 14.30 5.22
C GLY A 43 -23.25 13.98 4.38
N ASP A 44 -23.44 13.24 3.29
CA ASP A 44 -22.34 12.80 2.44
C ASP A 44 -21.96 13.85 1.39
N ALA A 45 -20.68 14.24 1.39
CA ALA A 45 -20.04 14.78 0.21
C ALA A 45 -19.50 13.60 -0.61
N VAL A 46 -19.95 13.46 -1.86
CA VAL A 46 -19.49 12.42 -2.78
C VAL A 46 -18.48 12.98 -3.79
N GLY A 47 -17.62 12.10 -4.31
CA GLY A 47 -16.63 12.46 -5.31
C GLY A 47 -16.00 11.22 -5.96
N ARG A 48 -15.01 11.46 -6.82
CA ARG A 48 -14.29 10.42 -7.57
C ARG A 48 -12.83 10.46 -7.15
N LEU A 49 -12.35 9.40 -6.50
CA LEU A 49 -10.95 9.28 -6.11
C LEU A 49 -10.17 8.65 -7.24
N ARG A 50 -9.13 9.35 -7.72
CA ARG A 50 -8.11 8.82 -8.62
C ARG A 50 -6.86 8.44 -7.82
N GLY A 51 -6.37 7.24 -8.06
CA GLY A 51 -5.04 6.79 -7.64
C GLY A 51 -4.14 6.62 -8.86
N PHE A 52 -3.11 7.44 -8.93
CA PHE A 52 -2.17 7.47 -10.05
C PHE A 52 -1.03 6.48 -9.88
N ILE A 53 -0.39 6.10 -10.98
CA ILE A 53 0.77 5.20 -10.99
C ILE A 53 1.96 5.75 -10.18
N ASN A 54 2.09 7.08 -10.11
CA ASN A 54 3.09 7.77 -9.30
C ASN A 54 2.74 7.82 -7.80
N GLY A 55 1.60 7.24 -7.40
CA GLY A 55 1.14 7.22 -6.02
C GLY A 55 0.41 8.47 -5.56
N GLU A 56 0.17 9.44 -6.43
CA GLU A 56 -0.66 10.60 -6.09
C GLU A 56 -2.13 10.20 -5.97
N LEU A 57 -2.85 10.93 -5.11
CA LEU A 57 -4.29 10.80 -4.95
C LEU A 57 -4.95 12.15 -5.21
N GLU A 58 -5.94 12.14 -6.09
CA GLU A 58 -6.82 13.28 -6.34
C GLU A 58 -8.27 12.87 -6.15
N ILE A 59 -9.08 13.81 -5.69
CA ILE A 59 -10.52 13.69 -5.63
C ILE A 59 -11.12 14.80 -6.49
N THR A 60 -11.93 14.41 -7.47
CA THR A 60 -12.86 15.33 -8.13
C THR A 60 -14.14 15.36 -7.30
N CYS A 61 -14.53 16.55 -6.83
CA CYS A 61 -15.70 16.71 -5.98
C CYS A 61 -16.99 16.67 -6.82
N GLU A 62 -17.99 15.91 -6.37
CA GLU A 62 -19.32 15.84 -7.00
C GLU A 62 -20.43 16.07 -5.95
N CYS A 63 -20.12 16.80 -4.86
CA CYS A 63 -20.98 16.91 -3.68
C CYS A 63 -22.31 17.64 -3.96
N THR A 64 -22.29 18.63 -4.86
CA THR A 64 -23.46 19.42 -5.26
C THR A 64 -23.33 19.86 -6.72
N PRO A 65 -24.45 20.00 -7.47
CA PRO A 65 -24.43 20.63 -8.79
C PRO A 65 -23.90 22.06 -8.68
N GLY A 66 -22.82 22.39 -9.39
CA GLY A 66 -22.17 23.71 -9.32
C GLY A 66 -21.12 23.85 -8.22
N CYS A 67 -20.61 22.73 -7.67
CA CYS A 67 -19.39 22.78 -6.89
C CYS A 67 -18.23 23.22 -7.80
N ASP A 68 -17.72 24.44 -7.58
CA ASP A 68 -16.62 25.03 -8.36
C ASP A 68 -15.24 24.50 -7.94
N GLU A 69 -15.17 23.67 -6.90
CA GLU A 69 -13.92 23.02 -6.53
C GLU A 69 -13.66 21.82 -7.44
N ASP A 70 -12.70 21.99 -8.35
CA ASP A 70 -12.30 21.03 -9.38
C ASP A 70 -11.67 19.76 -8.78
N THR A 71 -10.34 19.67 -8.80
CA THR A 71 -9.54 18.55 -8.32
C THR A 71 -8.81 18.95 -7.05
N MET A 72 -8.83 18.06 -6.05
CA MET A 72 -8.23 18.35 -4.74
C MET A 72 -7.65 17.11 -4.09
N THR A 73 -6.74 17.31 -3.13
CA THR A 73 -6.21 16.19 -2.33
C THR A 73 -7.30 15.60 -1.41
N PRO A 74 -7.21 14.32 -1.01
CA PRO A 74 -8.13 13.74 -0.04
C PRO A 74 -8.25 14.50 1.29
N ALA A 75 -7.16 15.16 1.72
CA ALA A 75 -7.15 15.99 2.92
C ALA A 75 -7.92 17.31 2.72
N ALA A 76 -7.84 17.91 1.53
CA ALA A 76 -8.63 19.07 1.16
C ALA A 76 -10.11 18.69 1.06
N PHE A 77 -10.42 17.54 0.45
CA PHE A 77 -11.79 17.02 0.37
C PHE A 77 -12.42 16.75 1.75
N GLU A 78 -11.67 16.19 2.70
CA GLU A 78 -12.13 16.05 4.08
C GLU A 78 -12.56 17.42 4.67
N LYS A 79 -11.76 18.47 4.47
CA LYS A 79 -12.11 19.81 4.94
C LYS A 79 -13.33 20.37 4.21
N HIS A 80 -13.34 20.27 2.89
CA HIS A 80 -14.44 20.70 2.02
C HIS A 80 -15.77 20.06 2.42
N SER A 81 -15.76 18.77 2.80
CA SER A 81 -16.95 18.06 3.29
C SER A 81 -17.47 18.54 4.66
N GLY A 82 -16.79 19.49 5.31
CA GLY A 82 -17.19 20.03 6.61
C GLY A 82 -16.60 19.27 7.82
N ARG A 83 -15.46 18.58 7.65
CA ARG A 83 -14.71 17.88 8.71
C ARG A 83 -13.37 18.56 9.07
N GLU A 84 -13.31 19.89 9.09
CA GLU A 84 -12.05 20.65 9.28
C GLU A 84 -11.17 20.24 10.47
N THR A 85 -11.76 19.76 11.57
CA THR A 85 -11.03 19.44 12.80
C THR A 85 -10.41 18.03 12.81
N ALA A 86 -10.77 17.16 11.86
CA ALA A 86 -10.51 15.74 12.02
C ALA A 86 -9.11 15.30 11.57
N ARG A 87 -8.46 15.99 10.62
CA ARG A 87 -7.11 15.70 10.05
C ARG A 87 -6.83 14.20 9.86
N LYS A 88 -7.86 13.42 9.58
CA LYS A 88 -7.88 11.95 9.57
C LYS A 88 -8.52 11.47 8.28
N TRP A 89 -8.22 12.15 7.18
CA TRP A 89 -8.81 11.88 5.88
C TRP A 89 -8.70 10.40 5.48
N LYS A 90 -7.61 9.69 5.83
CA LYS A 90 -7.49 8.24 5.58
C LYS A 90 -8.59 7.40 6.25
N ASN A 91 -9.17 7.88 7.35
CA ASN A 91 -10.27 7.24 8.06
C ASN A 91 -11.64 7.81 7.71
N ASN A 92 -11.69 9.08 7.29
CA ASN A 92 -12.93 9.81 7.08
C ASN A 92 -13.38 9.82 5.62
N VAL A 93 -12.44 9.78 4.68
CA VAL A 93 -12.73 9.52 3.28
C VAL A 93 -12.93 8.01 3.13
N TRP A 94 -14.09 7.66 2.60
CA TRP A 94 -14.51 6.29 2.35
C TRP A 94 -14.69 6.05 0.85
N VAL A 95 -14.66 4.78 0.48
CA VAL A 95 -15.08 4.28 -0.84
C VAL A 95 -16.16 3.23 -0.62
N ILE A 96 -16.89 2.90 -1.68
CA ILE A 96 -17.92 1.87 -1.60
C ILE A 96 -17.30 0.53 -2.01
N VAL A 97 -17.33 -0.46 -1.10
CA VAL A 97 -16.90 -1.83 -1.35
C VAL A 97 -18.05 -2.76 -0.96
N ASN A 98 -18.52 -3.62 -1.85
CA ASN A 98 -19.69 -4.49 -1.60
C ASN A 98 -20.94 -3.71 -1.14
N GLY A 99 -21.12 -2.47 -1.60
CA GLY A 99 -22.22 -1.60 -1.18
C GLY A 99 -22.03 -0.93 0.19
N GLU A 100 -20.95 -1.21 0.92
CA GLU A 100 -20.64 -0.61 2.21
C GLU A 100 -19.61 0.52 2.11
N LYS A 101 -19.74 1.53 2.97
CA LYS A 101 -18.74 2.61 3.10
C LYS A 101 -17.54 2.09 3.88
N VAL A 102 -16.42 1.90 3.18
CA VAL A 102 -15.16 1.44 3.76
C VAL A 102 -14.15 2.59 3.76
N PRO A 103 -13.58 2.97 4.93
CA PRO A 103 -12.52 3.97 5.00
C PRO A 103 -11.31 3.61 4.12
N LEU A 104 -10.68 4.60 3.48
CA LEU A 104 -9.50 4.39 2.62
C LEU A 104 -8.35 3.65 3.33
N SER A 105 -8.15 3.90 4.63
CA SER A 105 -7.17 3.21 5.48
C SER A 105 -7.36 1.70 5.57
N LYS A 106 -8.54 1.18 5.19
CA LYS A 106 -8.88 -0.24 5.19
C LYS A 106 -8.95 -0.84 3.78
N THR A 107 -8.64 -0.06 2.74
CA THR A 107 -8.68 -0.51 1.35
C THR A 107 -7.28 -0.67 0.79
N VAL A 108 -7.19 -1.35 -0.35
CA VAL A 108 -5.94 -1.47 -1.11
C VAL A 108 -5.52 -0.14 -1.73
N LEU A 109 -6.39 0.86 -1.88
CA LEU A 109 -6.13 2.07 -2.68
C LEU A 109 -4.97 2.93 -2.15
N LEU A 110 -4.58 2.75 -0.89
CA LEU A 110 -3.40 3.39 -0.32
C LEU A 110 -2.09 2.60 -0.54
N LYS A 111 -2.13 1.47 -1.27
CA LYS A 111 -1.00 0.55 -1.50
C LYS A 111 0.19 1.23 -2.17
N TYR A 112 -0.09 2.21 -3.02
CA TYR A 112 0.95 2.99 -3.71
C TYR A 112 0.91 4.47 -3.33
N TYR A 113 0.10 4.87 -2.33
CA TYR A 113 -0.04 6.27 -1.99
C TYR A 113 1.30 6.86 -1.54
N ASN A 114 1.83 7.76 -2.37
CA ASN A 114 3.08 8.45 -2.15
C ASN A 114 2.84 9.59 -1.16
N GLN A 115 3.20 9.34 0.09
CA GLN A 115 3.31 10.39 1.10
C GLN A 115 4.75 10.90 1.09
N ALA A 116 5.22 11.38 -0.07
CA ALA A 116 6.47 12.12 -0.14
C ALA A 116 6.45 13.18 0.99
N SER A 117 7.54 13.24 1.75
CA SER A 117 7.94 14.40 2.56
C SER A 117 7.19 14.79 3.86
N LYS A 118 6.50 13.91 4.61
CA LYS A 118 6.04 14.26 5.99
C LYS A 118 6.47 13.29 7.09
N ASN A 119 7.78 13.17 7.23
CA ASN A 119 8.55 13.43 8.44
C ASN A 119 9.75 12.48 8.44
N GLY A 120 10.96 13.04 8.28
CA GLY A 120 12.11 12.48 8.97
C GLY A 120 11.68 12.21 10.41
N ASN A 121 11.61 10.93 10.76
CA ASN A 121 11.01 10.39 11.98
C ASN A 121 9.46 10.42 12.04
N GLY A 122 8.78 9.28 11.80
CA GLY A 122 7.74 8.89 12.77
C GLY A 122 6.49 8.09 12.39
N SER A 123 6.13 7.80 11.13
CA SER A 123 4.80 7.19 10.88
C SER A 123 4.72 5.66 11.02
N HIS A 124 5.84 4.94 10.85
CA HIS A 124 5.89 3.49 11.06
C HIS A 124 6.42 3.06 12.44
N ARG A 125 6.73 4.03 13.31
CA ARG A 125 7.32 3.75 14.61
C ARG A 125 6.25 3.15 15.53
N SER A 126 6.50 1.96 16.07
CA SER A 126 5.79 1.49 17.27
C SER A 126 5.99 2.48 18.43
N ASN A 127 5.27 2.34 19.55
CA ASN A 127 5.50 3.15 20.77
C ASN A 127 6.97 3.18 21.23
N ASN A 128 7.84 2.33 20.67
CA ASN A 128 9.27 2.25 20.93
C ASN A 128 10.17 2.75 19.79
N GLY A 129 9.64 3.51 18.83
CA GLY A 129 10.46 4.17 17.81
C GLY A 129 10.86 3.33 16.59
N ARG A 130 10.42 2.07 16.49
CA ARG A 130 10.87 1.14 15.42
C ARG A 130 9.84 0.99 14.32
N VAL A 131 10.29 1.13 13.07
CA VAL A 131 9.52 0.84 11.86
C VAL A 131 9.05 -0.62 11.89
N CYS A 132 7.74 -0.84 11.84
CA CYS A 132 7.17 -2.19 11.81
C CYS A 132 6.78 -2.54 10.37
N HIS A 133 7.64 -3.26 9.65
CA HIS A 133 7.20 -4.04 8.50
C HIS A 133 6.77 -5.41 9.00
N ARG A 134 5.70 -5.95 8.44
CA ARG A 134 5.30 -7.33 8.66
C ARG A 134 6.32 -8.29 8.00
N ASP A 135 6.33 -9.53 8.45
CA ASP A 135 7.16 -10.57 7.83
C ASP A 135 6.61 -10.97 6.46
N GLU A 136 7.51 -11.20 5.52
CA GLU A 136 7.19 -11.71 4.17
C GLU A 136 7.85 -13.07 3.95
N PHE A 137 7.50 -13.73 2.85
CA PHE A 137 7.96 -15.09 2.55
C PHE A 137 8.42 -15.16 1.10
N VAL A 138 9.51 -15.90 0.88
CA VAL A 138 10.02 -16.21 -0.45
C VAL A 138 9.94 -17.72 -0.66
N ARG A 139 9.58 -18.14 -1.87
CA ARG A 139 9.49 -19.54 -2.24
C ARG A 139 10.83 -20.02 -2.78
N CYS A 140 11.34 -21.13 -2.25
CA CYS A 140 12.50 -21.81 -2.79
C CYS A 140 12.20 -22.37 -4.19
N SER A 141 13.06 -22.06 -5.16
CA SER A 141 12.92 -22.53 -6.55
C SER A 141 13.10 -24.06 -6.69
N GLU A 142 13.86 -24.70 -5.78
CA GLU A 142 14.13 -26.15 -5.85
C GLU A 142 13.06 -27.01 -5.16
N CYS A 143 12.68 -26.67 -3.92
CA CYS A 143 11.80 -27.49 -3.10
C CYS A 143 10.39 -26.92 -2.93
N ASN A 144 10.11 -25.73 -3.45
CA ASN A 144 8.83 -25.01 -3.36
C ASN A 144 8.36 -24.63 -1.94
N LYS A 145 9.16 -24.87 -0.91
CA LYS A 145 8.86 -24.44 0.46
C LYS A 145 9.01 -22.91 0.58
N GLU A 146 8.12 -22.30 1.36
CA GLU A 146 8.15 -20.90 1.73
C GLU A 146 9.04 -20.67 2.95
N ARG A 147 9.97 -19.71 2.85
CA ARG A 147 10.88 -19.30 3.93
C ARG A 147 10.57 -17.87 4.36
N ARG A 148 10.53 -17.65 5.67
CA ARG A 148 10.13 -16.38 6.28
C ARG A 148 11.30 -15.39 6.31
N PHE A 149 11.04 -14.16 5.92
CA PHE A 149 11.93 -13.02 6.06
C PHE A 149 11.35 -12.03 7.06
N ARG A 150 12.16 -11.69 8.07
CA ARG A 150 11.87 -10.57 8.98
C ARG A 150 12.29 -9.30 8.28
N LEU A 151 11.51 -8.23 8.41
CA LEU A 151 11.73 -6.97 7.70
C LEU A 151 11.91 -5.79 8.67
N ARG A 152 12.69 -5.96 9.73
CA ARG A 152 12.84 -4.98 10.83
C ARG A 152 13.98 -4.00 10.60
N THR A 153 15.04 -4.40 9.92
CA THR A 153 16.18 -3.52 9.57
C THR A 153 16.27 -3.26 8.07
N LYS A 154 17.12 -2.31 7.69
CA LYS A 154 17.43 -2.03 6.29
C LYS A 154 18.14 -3.21 5.62
N GLU A 155 19.08 -3.86 6.32
CA GLU A 155 19.76 -5.05 5.77
C GLU A 155 18.77 -6.21 5.57
N GLU A 156 17.90 -6.44 6.55
CA GLU A 156 16.84 -7.46 6.45
C GLU A 156 15.89 -7.20 5.27
N CYS A 157 15.52 -5.94 5.04
CA CYS A 157 14.71 -5.56 3.88
C CYS A 157 15.45 -5.75 2.56
N GLN A 158 16.75 -5.46 2.51
CA GLN A 158 17.60 -5.65 1.33
C GLN A 158 17.71 -7.13 0.98
N ILE A 159 18.02 -7.96 1.97
CA ILE A 159 18.12 -9.42 1.82
C ILE A 159 16.83 -10.01 1.21
N HIS A 160 15.67 -9.62 1.75
CA HIS A 160 14.39 -10.06 1.19
C HIS A 160 14.17 -9.51 -0.23
N HIS A 161 14.54 -8.26 -0.48
CA HIS A 161 14.40 -7.63 -1.78
C HIS A 161 15.19 -8.38 -2.86
N ASP A 162 16.44 -8.70 -2.58
CA ASP A 162 17.32 -9.43 -3.49
C ASP A 162 16.83 -10.87 -3.69
N ALA A 163 16.41 -11.54 -2.62
CA ALA A 163 15.82 -12.88 -2.69
C ALA A 163 14.54 -12.92 -3.53
N LEU A 164 13.70 -11.89 -3.45
CA LEU A 164 12.47 -11.79 -4.25
C LEU A 164 12.77 -11.48 -5.73
N ALA A 165 13.86 -10.78 -6.01
CA ALA A 165 14.30 -10.44 -7.36
C ALA A 165 15.00 -11.62 -8.08
N ASP A 166 15.62 -12.53 -7.33
CA ASP A 166 16.27 -13.71 -7.86
C ASP A 166 15.26 -14.86 -8.10
N ALA A 167 14.93 -15.10 -9.37
CA ALA A 167 14.06 -16.20 -9.77
C ALA A 167 14.59 -17.59 -9.41
N ASN A 168 15.90 -17.72 -9.16
CA ASN A 168 16.54 -18.98 -8.80
C ASN A 168 16.76 -19.14 -7.30
N TRP A 169 16.31 -18.19 -6.46
CA TRP A 169 16.56 -18.21 -5.02
C TRP A 169 16.21 -19.56 -4.35
N LYS A 170 17.10 -20.07 -3.51
CA LYS A 170 17.02 -21.38 -2.84
C LYS A 170 17.14 -21.24 -1.33
N CYS A 171 16.74 -22.31 -0.61
CA CYS A 171 16.90 -22.36 0.85
C CYS A 171 18.34 -22.11 1.29
N ALA A 172 19.32 -22.64 0.56
CA ALA A 172 20.74 -22.47 0.87
C ALA A 172 21.25 -21.02 0.71
N ASP A 173 20.53 -20.18 -0.04
CA ASP A 173 20.88 -18.77 -0.25
C ASP A 173 20.42 -17.88 0.92
N MET A 174 19.82 -18.47 1.97
CA MET A 174 19.41 -17.75 3.17
C MET A 174 20.65 -17.24 3.95
N PRO A 175 20.79 -15.93 4.19
CA PRO A 175 22.07 -15.38 4.66
C PRO A 175 22.32 -15.49 6.17
N PHE A 176 21.30 -15.74 6.99
CA PHE A 176 21.42 -15.76 8.45
C PHE A 176 20.99 -17.08 9.11
N ASP A 177 20.24 -17.93 8.42
CA ASP A 177 19.84 -19.25 8.89
C ASP A 177 20.45 -20.31 7.97
N LYS A 178 21.13 -21.31 8.54
CA LYS A 178 21.60 -22.48 7.79
C LYS A 178 20.41 -23.40 7.54
N ILE A 179 19.61 -23.07 6.54
CA ILE A 179 18.44 -23.81 6.14
C ILE A 179 18.66 -24.48 4.79
N THR A 180 18.15 -25.70 4.67
CA THR A 180 18.28 -26.52 3.47
C THR A 180 16.91 -26.89 2.94
N CYS A 181 16.89 -27.57 1.79
CA CYS A 181 15.67 -28.09 1.21
C CYS A 181 15.08 -29.25 2.03
N ASP A 182 15.86 -29.91 2.87
CA ASP A 182 15.40 -31.02 3.72
C ASP A 182 14.67 -30.53 4.97
N ASP A 183 15.00 -29.33 5.45
CA ASP A 183 14.36 -28.73 6.62
C ASP A 183 12.86 -28.48 6.39
N ASP A 184 12.05 -28.70 7.42
CA ASP A 184 10.60 -28.54 7.38
C ASP A 184 10.18 -27.10 7.08
N GLU A 185 9.06 -26.96 6.35
CA GLU A 185 8.40 -25.66 6.15
C GLU A 185 7.72 -25.20 7.45
N GLU A 186 7.66 -23.89 7.67
CA GLU A 186 6.85 -23.34 8.75
C GLU A 186 5.35 -23.69 8.57
N ARG A 187 4.76 -24.34 9.59
CA ARG A 187 3.33 -24.69 9.60
C ARG A 187 2.41 -23.50 9.27
N ALA A 188 1.34 -23.76 8.51
CA ALA A 188 0.38 -22.73 8.08
C ALA A 188 -0.23 -21.90 9.24
N SER A 189 -0.51 -22.56 10.36
CA SER A 189 -1.04 -21.92 11.57
C SER A 189 -0.04 -21.00 12.29
N ARG A 190 1.25 -21.02 11.89
CA ARG A 190 2.26 -20.07 12.35
C ARG A 190 2.49 -18.94 11.34
N ARG A 191 2.29 -19.19 10.04
CA ARG A 191 2.38 -18.16 8.97
C ARG A 191 1.43 -16.99 9.14
N VAL A 192 0.32 -17.16 9.88
CA VAL A 192 -0.61 -16.07 10.22
C VAL A 192 0.00 -14.99 11.11
N TYR A 193 1.05 -15.32 11.88
CA TYR A 193 1.74 -14.37 12.75
C TYR A 193 2.81 -13.64 11.97
N ARG A 194 2.51 -12.41 11.56
CA ARG A 194 3.37 -11.61 10.67
C ARG A 194 4.08 -10.46 11.39
N GLY A 195 4.08 -10.45 12.72
CA GLY A 195 4.80 -9.45 13.51
C GLY A 195 4.12 -8.07 13.57
N CYS A 196 2.82 -7.97 13.27
CA CYS A 196 2.07 -6.73 13.43
C CYS A 196 1.90 -6.37 14.91
N THR A 197 2.23 -5.14 15.28
CA THR A 197 2.13 -4.63 16.66
C THR A 197 0.70 -4.47 17.17
N ARG A 198 -0.28 -4.36 16.26
CA ARG A 198 -1.68 -4.11 16.60
C ARG A 198 -2.52 -5.38 16.77
N SER A 199 -2.18 -6.43 16.04
CA SER A 199 -2.87 -7.72 16.14
C SER A 199 -1.96 -8.85 15.65
N PRO A 200 -1.80 -9.95 16.41
CA PRO A 200 -0.93 -11.06 16.03
C PRO A 200 -1.31 -11.70 14.69
N THR A 201 -2.62 -11.78 14.37
CA THR A 201 -3.16 -12.42 13.16
C THR A 201 -3.59 -11.39 12.11
N CYS A 202 -3.03 -10.18 12.16
CA CYS A 202 -3.33 -9.11 11.23
C CYS A 202 -3.06 -9.55 9.78
N LYS A 203 -4.10 -9.48 8.92
CA LYS A 203 -3.99 -9.77 7.47
C LYS A 203 -3.28 -8.67 6.68
N GLY A 204 -2.96 -7.55 7.32
CA GLY A 204 -2.34 -6.37 6.71
C GLY A 204 -3.09 -5.11 7.13
N CYS A 205 -2.42 -4.24 7.89
CA CYS A 205 -2.94 -2.94 8.25
C CYS A 205 -1.90 -1.87 7.91
N THR A 206 -2.33 -0.60 7.87
CA THR A 206 -1.47 0.54 7.56
C THR A 206 -0.30 0.74 8.54
N SER A 207 -0.31 0.07 9.69
CA SER A 207 0.77 0.12 10.67
C SER A 207 1.86 -0.94 10.46
N CYS A 208 1.57 -2.03 9.73
CA CYS A 208 2.53 -3.13 9.51
C CYS A 208 2.84 -3.41 8.04
N VAL A 209 1.96 -3.04 7.12
CA VAL A 209 2.24 -3.09 5.67
C VAL A 209 2.92 -1.77 5.31
N CYS A 210 4.16 -1.86 4.83
CA CYS A 210 4.90 -0.70 4.35
C CYS A 210 4.70 -0.55 2.84
N PHE A 211 4.23 0.62 2.45
CA PHE A 211 3.97 0.96 1.06
C PHE A 211 5.18 1.62 0.37
N GLY A 212 6.19 1.99 1.15
CA GLY A 212 7.46 2.51 0.69
C GLY A 212 8.09 3.41 1.74
N CYS A 213 9.35 3.14 2.09
CA CYS A 213 10.15 4.00 2.95
C CYS A 213 11.64 3.77 2.65
N GLU A 214 12.51 4.63 3.18
CA GLU A 214 13.96 4.57 3.00
C GLU A 214 14.63 3.28 3.53
N ILE A 215 13.89 2.45 4.29
CA ILE A 215 14.36 1.17 4.81
C ILE A 215 14.13 0.04 3.80
N CYS A 216 13.04 0.08 3.04
CA CYS A 216 12.63 -1.00 2.11
C CYS A 216 12.63 -0.57 0.63
N ARG A 217 13.15 0.63 0.35
CA ARG A 217 13.32 1.18 -0.99
C ARG A 217 14.76 1.63 -1.13
N PHE A 218 15.39 1.19 -2.20
CA PHE A 218 16.84 1.25 -2.38
C PHE A 218 17.13 2.13 -3.59
N PRO A 219 17.75 3.31 -3.41
CA PRO A 219 18.00 4.26 -4.51
C PRO A 219 18.90 3.72 -5.62
N ASP A 220 19.72 2.74 -5.28
CA ASP A 220 20.64 2.00 -6.13
C ASP A 220 19.99 0.79 -6.82
N CYS A 221 18.73 0.47 -6.50
CA CYS A 221 17.98 -0.60 -7.15
C CYS A 221 17.13 -0.05 -8.31
N SER A 222 17.25 -0.68 -9.48
CA SER A 222 16.52 -0.33 -10.70
C SER A 222 15.15 -1.01 -10.83
N CYS A 223 14.66 -1.71 -9.80
CA CYS A 223 13.32 -2.30 -9.87
C CYS A 223 12.26 -1.17 -9.89
N GLN A 224 11.11 -1.45 -10.52
CA GLN A 224 10.06 -0.45 -10.72
C GLN A 224 9.64 0.20 -9.39
N THR A 225 9.40 -0.61 -8.35
CA THR A 225 8.98 -0.12 -7.02
C THR A 225 10.00 0.80 -6.35
N CYS A 226 11.30 0.52 -6.47
CA CYS A 226 12.37 1.36 -5.92
C CYS A 226 12.58 2.62 -6.76
N THR A 227 12.50 2.50 -8.09
CA THR A 227 12.60 3.60 -9.04
C THR A 227 11.47 4.60 -8.84
N ASP A 228 10.23 4.12 -8.74
CA ASP A 228 9.06 4.95 -8.48
C ASP A 228 9.20 5.67 -7.15
N PHE A 229 9.50 4.96 -6.06
CA PHE A 229 9.72 5.60 -4.77
C PHE A 229 10.81 6.69 -4.82
N THR A 230 11.95 6.39 -5.45
CA THR A 230 13.10 7.32 -5.48
C THR A 230 12.84 8.54 -6.36
N ARG A 231 12.16 8.36 -7.51
CA ARG A 231 11.74 9.46 -8.38
C ARG A 231 10.73 10.37 -7.67
N ASN A 232 9.79 9.75 -6.97
CA ASN A 232 8.70 10.42 -6.30
C ASN A 232 9.11 11.08 -4.97
N ALA A 233 10.25 10.69 -4.39
CA ALA A 233 10.82 11.31 -3.19
C ALA A 233 11.65 12.58 -3.48
N LYS A 234 11.98 12.87 -4.75
CA LYS A 234 12.79 14.03 -5.17
C LYS A 234 11.97 15.31 -5.43
N VAL A 235 10.74 15.40 -4.90
CA VAL A 235 9.85 16.57 -5.02
C VAL A 235 9.78 17.33 -3.70
#